data_AF-A0A915E734-F1
#
_entry.id   AF-A0A915E734-F1
#
_cell.length_a   1.000
_cell.length_b   1.000
_cell.length_c   1.000
_cell.angle_alpha   90.00
_cell.angle_beta   90.00
_cell.angle_gamma   90.00
#
_symmetry.space_group_name_H-M   'P 1'
#
loop_
_entity.id
_entity.type
_entity.pdbx_description
1 polymer ?
#
loop_
_entity_poly.entity_id
_entity_poly.type
_entity_poly.pdbx_seq_one_letter_code
_entity_poly.pdbx_strand_id
1 'polypeptide(L)'
;MYLNTLAGRSYNDLSQYPVFPWILKDYDSDQLDLTNPTKTFRDLSRPMGAQTADRLAQFLKRFREWDDPSGDTPPYMYGTHYSSAMIVLSYLVRLEPFTQQFLKLQGGHFDLADRMFHSIKDAYISASKNNMADVKELIPEFFYLPEMFLNQNAFDWG
;
A
#
# COMPACT_ATOMS: atom_id res chain seq x y z
N MET A 1 -8.81 2.57 -14.81
CA MET A 1 -7.62 2.64 -15.68
C MET A 1 -7.48 3.96 -16.42
N TYR A 2 -8.48 4.45 -17.15
CA TYR A 2 -8.37 5.69 -17.97
C TYR A 2 -7.71 6.90 -17.26
N LEU A 3 -8.14 7.22 -16.04
CA LEU A 3 -7.55 8.32 -15.27
C LEU A 3 -6.06 8.13 -14.96
N ASN A 4 -5.63 6.90 -14.66
CA ASN A 4 -4.22 6.58 -14.44
C ASN A 4 -3.40 6.86 -15.72
N THR A 5 -3.89 6.38 -16.87
CA THR A 5 -3.23 6.59 -18.16
C THR A 5 -3.09 8.08 -18.51
N LEU A 6 -4.17 8.87 -18.36
CA LEU A 6 -4.11 10.31 -18.60
C LEU A 6 -3.20 11.06 -17.63
N ALA A 7 -3.05 10.56 -16.40
CA ALA A 7 -2.14 11.10 -15.40
C ALA A 7 -0.66 10.70 -15.63
N GLY A 8 -0.33 10.07 -16.77
CA GLY A 8 1.03 9.65 -17.10
C GLY A 8 1.48 8.34 -16.44
N ARG A 9 0.58 7.64 -15.73
CA ARG A 9 0.91 6.38 -15.08
C ARG A 9 1.01 5.25 -16.10
N SER A 10 2.00 4.39 -15.94
CA SER A 10 2.25 3.28 -16.87
C SER A 10 2.87 2.06 -16.18
N TYR A 11 2.76 0.92 -16.84
CA TYR A 11 3.44 -0.32 -16.41
C TYR A 11 4.94 -0.33 -16.71
N ASN A 12 5.42 0.61 -17.54
CA ASN A 12 6.83 0.66 -17.98
C ASN A 12 7.74 1.34 -16.94
N ASP A 13 7.17 2.15 -16.04
CA ASP A 13 7.89 2.82 -14.96
C ASP A 13 7.21 2.52 -13.62
N LEU A 14 7.84 1.66 -12.82
CA LEU A 14 7.31 1.25 -11.51
C LEU A 14 7.20 2.40 -10.52
N SER A 15 7.95 3.50 -10.69
CA SER A 15 7.82 4.69 -9.86
C SER A 15 6.54 5.48 -10.16
N GLN A 16 5.97 5.27 -11.35
CA GLN A 16 4.72 5.89 -11.83
C GLN A 16 3.67 4.83 -12.17
N TYR A 17 3.63 3.75 -11.40
CA TYR A 17 2.68 2.66 -11.60
C TYR A 17 1.23 3.12 -11.39
N PRO A 18 0.24 2.52 -12.10
CA PRO A 18 -1.16 2.80 -11.85
C PRO A 18 -1.57 2.57 -10.39
N VAL A 19 -2.44 3.43 -9.87
CA VAL A 19 -2.89 3.41 -8.47
C VAL A 19 -4.37 3.11 -8.41
N PHE A 20 -4.76 2.19 -7.54
CA PHE A 20 -6.15 1.87 -7.21
C PHE A 20 -6.40 2.07 -5.71
N PRO A 21 -7.58 2.54 -5.33
CA PRO A 21 -7.89 2.70 -3.91
C PRO A 21 -8.13 1.34 -3.26
N TRP A 22 -7.80 1.22 -1.98
CA TRP A 22 -8.44 0.22 -1.12
C TRP A 22 -9.96 0.41 -1.15
N ILE A 23 -10.71 -0.67 -1.37
CA ILE A 23 -12.19 -0.64 -1.42
C ILE A 23 -12.78 -1.25 -0.16
N LEU A 24 -12.35 -2.47 0.19
CA LEU A 24 -12.82 -3.17 1.38
C LEU A 24 -12.01 -2.73 2.60
N LYS A 25 -12.67 -2.71 3.76
CA LYS A 25 -12.03 -2.54 5.06
C LYS A 25 -12.30 -3.67 6.04
N ASP A 26 -13.29 -4.52 5.75
CA ASP A 26 -13.57 -5.71 6.54
C ASP A 26 -12.74 -6.87 6.01
N TYR A 27 -11.75 -7.30 6.80
CA TYR A 27 -10.91 -8.46 6.54
C TYR A 27 -10.94 -9.43 7.75
N ASP A 28 -11.95 -9.29 8.60
CA ASP A 28 -12.14 -10.08 9.82
C ASP A 28 -13.36 -10.99 9.72
N SER A 29 -14.41 -10.56 9.01
CA SER A 29 -15.63 -11.35 8.86
C SER A 29 -15.44 -12.55 7.92
N ASP A 30 -15.96 -13.71 8.32
CA ASP A 30 -15.99 -14.92 7.49
C ASP A 30 -16.82 -14.74 6.20
N GLN A 31 -17.80 -13.83 6.23
CA GLN A 31 -18.67 -13.49 5.11
C GLN A 31 -18.77 -11.97 4.99
N LEU A 32 -18.54 -11.46 3.77
CA LEU A 32 -18.61 -10.03 3.47
C LEU A 32 -20.05 -9.62 3.14
N ASP A 33 -20.62 -8.77 3.99
CA ASP A 33 -21.91 -8.13 3.73
C ASP A 33 -21.71 -6.86 2.88
N LEU A 34 -21.88 -7.00 1.56
CA LEU A 34 -21.76 -5.89 0.61
C LEU A 34 -22.90 -4.86 0.72
N THR A 35 -23.93 -5.12 1.53
CA THR A 35 -25.03 -4.18 1.78
C THR A 35 -24.79 -3.29 2.99
N ASN A 36 -23.74 -3.55 3.77
CA ASN A 36 -23.36 -2.78 4.94
C ASN A 36 -22.16 -1.86 4.65
N PRO A 37 -22.39 -0.64 4.14
CA PRO A 37 -21.29 0.21 3.70
C PRO A 37 -20.41 0.72 4.85
N THR A 38 -20.97 0.88 6.04
CA THR A 38 -20.22 1.38 7.20
C THR A 38 -19.28 0.35 7.78
N LYS A 39 -19.56 -0.95 7.62
CA LYS A 39 -18.66 -2.03 8.04
C LYS A 39 -17.71 -2.47 6.92
N THR A 40 -18.22 -2.63 5.71
CA THR A 40 -17.51 -3.35 4.64
C THR A 40 -16.59 -2.47 3.79
N PHE A 41 -16.99 -1.22 3.52
CA PHE A 41 -16.27 -0.35 2.60
C PHE A 41 -15.44 0.73 3.31
N ARG A 42 -14.30 1.03 2.70
CA ARG A 42 -13.44 2.17 3.05
C ARG A 42 -14.18 3.49 2.79
N ASP A 43 -13.88 4.51 3.59
CA ASP A 43 -14.30 5.87 3.27
C ASP A 43 -13.39 6.44 2.15
N LEU A 44 -13.91 6.43 0.91
CA LEU A 44 -13.22 6.93 -0.28
C LEU A 44 -13.08 8.46 -0.31
N SER A 45 -13.77 9.20 0.56
CA SER A 45 -13.59 10.65 0.69
C SER A 45 -12.31 11.02 1.44
N ARG A 46 -11.64 10.03 2.05
CA ARG A 46 -10.46 10.22 2.89
C ARG A 46 -9.26 9.45 2.35
N PRO A 47 -8.02 9.92 2.50
CA PRO A 47 -6.82 9.13 2.22
C PRO A 47 -6.65 7.98 3.24
N MET A 48 -5.73 7.05 2.96
CA MET A 48 -5.41 5.92 3.86
C MET A 48 -4.99 6.38 5.25
N GLY A 49 -4.18 7.45 5.35
CA GLY A 49 -3.76 8.01 6.63
C GLY A 49 -4.88 8.65 7.46
N ALA A 50 -6.10 8.77 6.94
CA ALA A 50 -7.23 9.43 7.60
C ALA A 50 -8.46 8.53 7.82
N GLN A 51 -8.30 7.21 7.66
CA GLN A 51 -9.39 6.24 7.81
C GLN A 51 -9.90 6.11 9.25
N THR A 52 -9.08 6.44 10.25
CA THR A 52 -9.49 6.47 11.66
C THR A 52 -9.19 7.83 12.28
N ALA A 53 -10.01 8.23 13.26
CA ALA A 53 -9.87 9.53 13.92
C ALA A 53 -8.53 9.65 14.66
N ASP A 54 -8.12 8.61 15.39
CA ASP A 54 -6.87 8.59 16.15
C ASP A 54 -5.65 8.75 15.24
N ARG A 55 -5.67 8.08 14.08
CA ARG A 55 -4.58 8.16 13.12
C ARG A 55 -4.50 9.54 12.45
N LEU A 56 -5.65 10.10 12.07
CA LEU A 56 -5.73 11.46 11.54
C LEU A 56 -5.20 12.47 12.56
N ALA A 57 -5.56 12.32 13.84
CA ALA A 57 -5.08 13.20 14.91
C ALA A 57 -3.55 13.17 15.04
N GLN A 58 -2.91 12.00 14.92
CA GLN A 58 -1.46 11.87 14.94
C GLN A 58 -0.78 12.57 13.75
N PHE A 59 -1.34 12.42 12.53
CA PHE A 59 -0.79 13.12 11.36
C PHE A 59 -0.98 14.64 11.43
N LEU A 60 -2.14 15.10 11.91
CA LEU A 60 -2.38 16.53 12.13
C LEU A 60 -1.45 17.10 13.20
N LYS A 61 -1.19 16.35 14.27
CA LYS A 61 -0.21 16.73 15.29
C LYS A 61 1.17 16.91 14.67
N ARG A 62 1.68 15.89 13.94
CA ARG A 62 2.96 15.96 13.23
C ARG A 62 3.05 17.15 12.28
N PHE A 63 1.99 17.42 11.53
CA PHE A 63 1.95 18.54 10.58
C PHE A 63 2.01 19.90 11.32
N ARG A 64 1.29 20.05 12.44
CA ARG A 64 1.25 21.31 13.20
C ARG A 64 2.51 21.56 14.02
N GLU A 65 3.11 20.49 14.53
CA GLU A 65 4.36 20.53 15.32
C GLU A 65 5.60 20.38 14.43
N TRP A 66 5.45 20.45 13.10
CA TRP A 66 6.56 20.36 12.17
C TRP A 66 7.52 21.52 12.37
N ASP A 67 8.76 21.18 12.68
CA ASP A 67 9.87 22.12 12.82
C ASP A 67 11.07 21.55 12.07
N ASP A 68 11.39 22.17 10.92
CA ASP A 68 12.55 21.80 10.11
C ASP A 68 13.67 22.83 10.37
N PRO A 69 14.78 22.45 11.02
CA PRO A 69 15.83 23.39 11.38
C PRO A 69 16.47 24.12 10.20
N SER A 70 16.46 23.55 9.00
CA SER A 70 16.98 24.22 7.80
C SER A 70 15.95 25.10 7.10
N GLY A 71 14.65 24.88 7.36
CA GLY A 71 13.54 25.59 6.72
C GLY A 71 13.31 25.20 5.25
N ASP A 72 13.98 24.16 4.76
CA ASP A 72 13.88 23.73 3.35
C ASP A 72 12.65 22.85 3.11
N THR A 73 12.18 22.16 4.15
CA THR A 73 11.11 21.18 4.05
C THR A 73 9.81 21.75 4.64
N PRO A 74 8.78 21.98 3.82
CA PRO A 74 7.49 22.44 4.31
C PRO A 74 6.81 21.36 5.18
N PRO A 75 5.89 21.74 6.09
CA PRO A 75 5.11 20.77 6.86
C PRO A 75 4.36 19.78 5.96
N TYR A 76 4.36 18.51 6.37
CA TYR A 76 3.65 17.45 5.68
C TYR A 76 3.03 16.46 6.66
N MET A 77 1.96 15.80 6.23
CA MET A 77 1.33 14.72 7.00
C MET A 77 2.09 13.41 6.78
N TYR A 78 2.34 13.06 5.52
CA TYR A 78 2.88 11.75 5.15
C TYR A 78 4.33 11.88 4.70
N GLY A 79 5.26 11.26 5.44
CA GLY A 79 6.66 11.14 5.03
C GLY A 79 6.90 10.00 4.03
N THR A 80 5.85 9.27 3.68
CA THR A 80 5.87 8.19 2.70
C THR A 80 4.75 8.40 1.69
N HIS A 81 4.91 7.78 0.52
CA HIS A 81 3.98 7.92 -0.58
C HIS A 81 3.07 6.69 -0.69
N TYR A 82 1.86 6.87 -1.20
CA TYR A 82 0.89 5.78 -1.38
C TYR A 82 1.24 4.82 -2.53
N SER A 83 2.19 5.20 -3.39
CA SER A 83 2.65 4.44 -4.56
C SER A 83 4.15 4.63 -4.74
N SER A 84 4.88 3.54 -4.94
CA SER A 84 6.32 3.54 -5.23
C SER A 84 6.70 2.22 -5.89
N ALA A 85 7.87 2.17 -6.53
CA ALA A 85 8.37 0.93 -7.14
C ALA A 85 8.48 -0.20 -6.12
N MET A 86 8.94 0.09 -4.90
CA MET A 86 9.05 -0.92 -3.83
C MET A 86 7.68 -1.45 -3.40
N ILE A 87 6.64 -0.61 -3.38
CA ILE A 87 5.27 -1.05 -3.06
C ILE A 87 4.76 -2.02 -4.12
N VAL A 88 4.93 -1.68 -5.40
CA VAL A 88 4.51 -2.54 -6.52
C VAL A 88 5.22 -3.88 -6.48
N LEU A 89 6.55 -3.85 -6.30
CA LEU A 89 7.36 -5.06 -6.23
C LEU A 89 7.04 -5.92 -5.01
N SER A 90 6.73 -5.29 -3.87
CA SER A 90 6.29 -6.01 -2.67
C SER A 90 4.97 -6.75 -2.92
N TYR A 91 3.99 -6.13 -3.57
CA TYR A 91 2.73 -6.78 -3.89
C TYR A 91 2.89 -7.90 -4.92
N LEU A 92 3.71 -7.69 -5.95
CA LEU A 92 3.90 -8.65 -7.05
C LEU A 92 5.05 -9.64 -6.82
N VAL A 93 5.63 -9.68 -5.62
CA VAL A 93 6.87 -10.41 -5.33
C VAL A 93 6.83 -11.90 -5.71
N ARG A 94 5.63 -12.50 -5.75
CA ARG A 94 5.38 -13.91 -6.12
C ARG A 94 5.46 -14.20 -7.63
N LEU A 95 5.45 -13.16 -8.46
CA LEU A 95 5.40 -13.27 -9.92
C LEU A 95 6.72 -12.82 -10.54
N GLU A 96 7.20 -13.58 -11.52
CA GLU A 96 8.30 -13.12 -12.37
C GLU A 96 7.78 -12.12 -13.43
N PRO A 97 8.57 -11.10 -13.82
CA PRO A 97 9.95 -10.81 -13.41
C PRO A 97 10.08 -9.98 -12.11
N PHE A 98 8.97 -9.73 -11.39
CA PHE A 98 8.95 -8.83 -10.23
C PHE A 98 9.73 -9.40 -9.05
N THR A 99 9.77 -10.73 -8.88
CA THR A 99 10.64 -11.38 -7.88
C THR A 99 12.10 -10.98 -8.07
N GLN A 100 12.66 -11.14 -9.28
CA GLN A 100 14.05 -10.76 -9.55
C GLN A 100 14.29 -9.26 -9.32
N GLN A 101 13.33 -8.41 -9.67
CA GLN A 101 13.44 -6.97 -9.46
C GLN A 101 13.40 -6.59 -7.98
N PHE A 102 12.53 -7.23 -7.18
CA PHE A 102 12.47 -7.06 -5.74
C PHE A 102 13.79 -7.45 -5.08
N LEU A 103 14.32 -8.64 -5.42
CA LEU A 103 15.61 -9.12 -4.92
C LEU A 103 16.74 -8.15 -5.23
N LYS A 104 16.80 -7.61 -6.46
CA LYS A 104 17.81 -6.61 -6.85
C LYS A 104 17.76 -5.35 -6.00
N LEU A 105 16.57 -4.86 -5.63
CA LEU A 105 16.42 -3.69 -4.77
C LEU A 105 16.73 -3.99 -3.28
N GLN A 106 16.62 -5.26 -2.87
CA GLN A 106 16.86 -5.72 -1.50
C GLN A 106 18.24 -6.38 -1.30
N GLY A 107 19.22 -6.10 -2.17
CA GLY A 107 20.60 -6.59 -1.99
C GLY A 107 20.81 -8.06 -2.39
N GLY A 108 19.89 -8.65 -3.15
CA GLY A 108 20.03 -9.98 -3.77
C GLY A 108 19.39 -11.13 -3.00
N HIS A 109 18.75 -10.88 -1.87
CA HIS A 109 18.03 -11.87 -1.07
C HIS A 109 16.63 -11.37 -0.71
N PHE A 110 15.75 -12.30 -0.30
CA PHE A 110 14.45 -11.92 0.24
C PHE A 110 14.62 -11.10 1.53
N ASP A 111 13.63 -10.28 1.82
CA ASP A 111 13.57 -9.58 3.11
C ASP A 111 13.14 -10.56 4.21
N LEU A 112 13.19 -10.15 5.48
CA LEU A 112 12.58 -10.88 6.58
C LEU A 112 11.09 -11.12 6.27
N ALA A 113 10.61 -12.34 6.52
CA ALA A 113 9.26 -12.77 6.14
C ALA A 113 8.15 -11.85 6.67
N ASP A 114 8.31 -11.32 7.88
CA ASP A 114 7.39 -10.38 8.54
C ASP A 114 7.33 -9.00 7.86
N ARG A 115 8.38 -8.61 7.13
CA ARG A 115 8.45 -7.36 6.35
C ARG A 115 7.94 -7.51 4.92
N MET A 116 7.77 -8.74 4.44
CA MET A 116 7.22 -9.02 3.13
C MET A 116 5.70 -9.01 3.14
N PHE A 117 5.11 -8.80 1.95
CA PHE A 117 3.67 -8.93 1.77
C PHE A 117 3.23 -10.38 1.97
N HIS A 118 2.53 -10.65 3.08
CA HIS A 118 2.07 -12.00 3.44
C HIS A 118 0.57 -12.06 3.77
N SER A 119 -0.08 -10.92 4.02
CA SER A 119 -1.48 -10.86 4.47
C SER A 119 -2.14 -9.58 3.97
N ILE A 120 -3.29 -9.72 3.29
CA ILE A 120 -4.09 -8.58 2.81
C ILE A 120 -4.64 -7.80 4.01
N LYS A 121 -5.09 -8.51 5.05
CA LYS A 121 -5.59 -7.92 6.30
C LYS A 121 -4.51 -7.06 6.96
N ASP A 122 -3.32 -7.60 7.15
CA ASP A 122 -2.25 -6.88 7.84
C ASP A 122 -1.75 -5.70 7.00
N ALA A 123 -1.69 -5.86 5.68
CA ALA A 123 -1.40 -4.75 4.77
C ALA A 123 -2.44 -3.62 4.90
N TYR A 124 -3.74 -3.94 4.93
CA TYR A 124 -4.79 -2.94 5.12
C TYR A 124 -4.70 -2.27 6.50
N ILE A 125 -4.49 -3.05 7.58
CA ILE A 125 -4.40 -2.52 8.95
C ILE A 125 -3.17 -1.62 9.11
N SER A 126 -2.02 -2.02 8.55
CA SER A 126 -0.81 -1.20 8.50
C SER A 126 -1.08 0.12 7.78
N ALA A 127 -1.64 0.06 6.57
CA ALA A 127 -1.91 1.23 5.74
C ALA A 127 -3.01 2.16 6.27
N SER A 128 -3.99 1.64 7.02
CA SER A 128 -5.18 2.38 7.47
C SER A 128 -5.17 2.77 8.95
N LYS A 129 -4.46 2.05 9.83
CA LYS A 129 -4.52 2.26 11.29
C LYS A 129 -3.17 2.34 12.01
N ASN A 130 -2.32 1.32 11.88
CA ASN A 130 -1.29 1.08 12.90
C ASN A 130 0.08 1.70 12.60
N ASN A 131 0.42 1.93 11.33
CA ASN A 131 1.79 2.29 10.94
C ASN A 131 1.85 3.70 10.34
N MET A 132 2.41 4.66 11.09
CA MET A 132 2.56 6.06 10.65
C MET A 132 3.48 6.25 9.44
N ALA A 133 4.29 5.25 9.10
CA ALA A 133 5.13 5.23 7.91
C ALA A 133 4.48 4.50 6.71
N ASP A 134 3.23 4.04 6.83
CA ASP A 134 2.58 3.25 5.78
C ASP A 134 1.23 3.84 5.37
N VAL A 135 1.15 4.47 4.20
CA VAL A 135 -0.10 4.98 3.62
C VAL A 135 -0.36 4.39 2.23
N LYS A 136 0.11 3.16 2.00
CA LYS A 136 0.01 2.49 0.70
C LYS A 136 -1.43 2.37 0.21
N GLU A 137 -1.63 2.74 -1.06
CA GLU A 137 -2.82 2.37 -1.83
C GLU A 137 -2.52 1.11 -2.65
N LEU A 138 -3.55 0.54 -3.29
CA LEU A 138 -3.44 -0.68 -4.08
C LEU A 138 -2.91 -0.44 -5.50
N ILE A 139 -2.60 -1.56 -6.16
CA ILE A 139 -2.34 -1.66 -7.59
C ILE A 139 -3.53 -2.33 -8.31
N PRO A 140 -3.69 -2.15 -9.63
CA PRO A 140 -4.79 -2.75 -10.40
C PRO A 140 -4.93 -4.27 -10.23
N GLU A 141 -3.82 -4.97 -10.04
CA GLU A 141 -3.72 -6.43 -10.00
C GLU A 141 -4.54 -7.06 -8.86
N PHE A 142 -4.81 -6.32 -7.78
CA PHE A 142 -5.73 -6.73 -6.71
C PHE A 142 -7.16 -7.02 -7.20
N PHE A 143 -7.53 -6.51 -8.38
CA PHE A 143 -8.87 -6.60 -8.92
C PHE A 143 -9.01 -7.65 -10.05
N TYR A 144 -7.90 -8.23 -10.53
CA TYR A 144 -7.96 -9.17 -11.66
C TYR A 144 -6.89 -10.26 -11.71
N LEU A 145 -5.84 -10.21 -10.89
CA LEU A 145 -4.67 -11.11 -11.00
C LEU A 145 -4.47 -11.95 -9.73
N PRO A 146 -5.28 -13.00 -9.50
CA PRO A 146 -5.19 -13.82 -8.28
C PRO A 146 -3.84 -14.50 -8.07
N GLU A 147 -3.08 -14.75 -9.14
CA GLU A 147 -1.77 -15.40 -9.12
C GLU A 147 -0.77 -14.62 -8.25
N MET A 148 -0.93 -13.30 -8.09
CA MET A 148 -0.06 -12.50 -7.21
C MET A 148 -0.11 -12.94 -5.74
N PHE A 149 -1.14 -13.67 -5.33
CA PHE A 149 -1.30 -14.19 -3.97
C PHE A 149 -0.86 -15.66 -3.83
N LEU A 150 -0.46 -16.30 -4.92
CA LEU A 150 -0.11 -17.72 -4.95
C LEU A 150 1.41 -17.89 -5.05
N ASN A 151 1.99 -18.76 -4.23
CA ASN A 151 3.40 -19.13 -4.33
C ASN A 151 3.62 -20.25 -5.37
N GLN A 152 3.24 -20.01 -6.63
CA GLN A 152 3.33 -21.03 -7.69
C GLN A 152 4.78 -21.44 -8.00
N ASN A 153 5.73 -20.52 -7.82
CA ASN A 153 7.15 -20.75 -8.04
C ASN A 153 7.85 -21.46 -6.85
N ALA A 154 7.12 -21.78 -5.78
CA ALA A 154 7.63 -22.44 -4.59
C ALA A 154 8.86 -21.75 -3.97
N PHE A 155 8.86 -20.41 -3.95
CA PHE A 155 9.90 -19.64 -3.26
C PHE A 155 9.86 -19.91 -1.75
N ASP A 156 11.03 -19.88 -1.12
CA ASP A 156 11.24 -20.19 0.30
C ASP A 156 10.67 -19.11 1.24
N TRP A 157 10.71 -17.83 0.82
CA TRP A 157 10.24 -16.64 1.57
C TRP A 157 10.90 -16.37 2.93
N GLY A 158 11.83 -17.23 3.35
CA GLY A 158 12.52 -17.14 4.64
C GLY A 158 11.91 -18.04 5.70
#